data_AF-A0A7W9ENM7-F1
#
_entry.id   AF-A0A7W9ENM7-F1
#
_cell.length_a   1.000
_cell.length_b   1.000
_cell.length_c   1.000
_cell.angle_alpha   90.00
_cell.angle_beta   90.00
_cell.angle_gamma   90.00
#
_symmetry.space_group_name_H-M   'P 1'
#
loop_
_entity.id
_entity.type
_entity.pdbx_description
1 polymer ?
#
loop_
_entity_poly.entity_id
_entity_poly.type
_entity_poly.pdbx_seq_one_letter_code
_entity_poly.pdbx_strand_id
1 'polypeptide(L)'
;MLGRSVLVGIALGIAIGIYIAPSLHTKLDSHNGELTIANVARQSYDAIWPDDETAKTELFRLANWNYAGYGRSSKVSVLRCTQIKEHTAACELSASLSWLNETRIIEAVFMEAANDWRLVAVKFR
;
A
#
# COMPACT_ATOMS: atom_id res chain seq x y z
N MET A 1 17.18 43.56 -41.78
CA MET A 1 15.84 43.69 -41.18
C MET A 1 15.60 42.39 -40.39
N LEU A 2 15.78 42.44 -39.06
CA LEU A 2 14.70 42.43 -38.04
C LEU A 2 14.06 41.02 -37.93
N GLY A 3 14.06 40.29 -36.81
CA GLY A 3 14.33 40.61 -35.41
C GLY A 3 14.65 39.31 -34.63
N ARG A 4 15.46 39.43 -33.58
CA ARG A 4 15.06 39.56 -32.16
C ARG A 4 14.62 38.25 -31.52
N SER A 5 15.52 37.75 -30.67
CA SER A 5 15.31 36.81 -29.58
C SER A 5 14.04 37.11 -28.76
N VAL A 6 13.33 36.06 -28.35
CA VAL A 6 12.35 36.11 -27.26
C VAL A 6 12.45 34.83 -26.41
N LEU A 7 13.02 35.04 -25.22
CA LEU A 7 12.66 34.49 -23.89
C LEU A 7 12.39 32.98 -23.78
N VAL A 8 13.28 32.23 -23.12
CA VAL A 8 13.21 31.95 -21.66
C VAL A 8 11.95 31.16 -21.31
N GLY A 9 12.12 29.86 -21.17
CA GLY A 9 11.17 28.95 -20.55
C GLY A 9 11.91 28.01 -19.59
N ILE A 10 12.34 28.55 -18.45
CA ILE A 10 12.78 27.76 -17.30
C ILE A 10 11.53 27.25 -16.58
N ALA A 11 11.34 25.95 -16.54
CA ALA A 11 10.54 25.24 -15.54
C ALA A 11 11.14 23.83 -15.43
N LEU A 12 12.23 23.66 -14.67
CA LEU A 12 12.20 23.28 -13.25
C LEU A 12 11.29 22.07 -12.97
N GLY A 13 11.65 20.90 -13.51
CA GLY A 13 11.16 19.62 -13.02
C GLY A 13 12.07 19.12 -11.90
N ILE A 14 11.75 19.47 -10.66
CA ILE A 14 12.46 19.03 -9.46
C ILE A 14 12.38 17.50 -9.41
N ALA A 15 13.55 16.85 -9.50
CA ALA A 15 13.72 15.46 -9.15
C ALA A 15 13.46 15.29 -7.65
N ILE A 16 12.23 14.95 -7.29
CA ILE A 16 11.90 14.56 -5.91
C ILE A 16 12.29 13.10 -5.75
N GLY A 17 13.58 12.86 -5.56
CA GLY A 17 14.10 11.63 -4.99
C GLY A 17 13.81 11.63 -3.49
N ILE A 18 12.75 10.95 -3.07
CA ILE A 18 12.52 10.73 -1.64
C ILE A 18 13.27 9.47 -1.23
N TYR A 19 14.54 9.66 -0.86
CA TYR A 19 15.28 8.76 -0.02
C TYR A 19 14.78 8.94 1.42
N ILE A 20 13.96 8.02 1.93
CA ILE A 20 13.71 7.92 3.37
C ILE A 20 14.40 6.65 3.87
N ALA A 21 15.64 6.82 4.33
CA ALA A 21 16.21 5.94 5.34
C ALA A 21 16.26 6.73 6.65
N PRO A 22 15.44 6.40 7.66
CA PRO A 22 15.63 6.96 8.99
C PRO A 22 16.56 6.02 9.78
N SER A 23 17.87 6.16 9.55
CA SER A 23 18.83 5.94 10.62
C SER A 23 18.74 7.14 11.57
N LEU A 24 17.78 7.10 12.49
CA LEU A 24 17.65 8.12 13.53
C LEU A 24 18.46 7.70 14.76
N HIS A 25 19.74 8.06 14.76
CA HIS A 25 20.46 8.30 16.00
C HIS A 25 19.98 9.65 16.55
N THR A 26 19.07 9.61 17.52
CA THR A 26 18.76 10.75 18.37
C THR A 26 18.94 10.34 19.81
N LYS A 27 19.85 11.06 20.50
CA LYS A 27 20.08 10.94 21.94
C LYS A 27 18.75 10.93 22.69
N LEU A 28 18.63 9.99 23.62
CA LEU A 28 17.68 10.04 24.72
C LEU A 28 17.84 11.41 25.42
N ASP A 29 16.79 12.22 25.35
CA ASP A 29 16.46 13.08 26.47
C ASP A 29 15.04 12.71 26.92
N SER A 30 14.94 12.54 28.23
CA SER A 30 13.90 11.82 28.93
C SER A 30 12.70 12.73 29.20
N HIS A 31 11.52 12.13 29.31
CA HIS A 31 10.19 12.71 29.53
C HIS A 31 9.42 13.24 28.31
N ASN A 32 8.23 12.62 28.12
CA ASN A 32 7.10 12.98 27.26
C ASN A 32 6.96 12.32 25.87
N GLY A 33 7.64 11.20 25.61
CA GLY A 33 7.47 10.42 24.38
C GLY A 33 6.61 9.15 24.47
N GLU A 34 6.01 8.83 25.62
CA GLU A 34 5.41 7.51 25.85
C GLU A 34 3.96 7.38 25.36
N LEU A 35 3.24 8.49 25.18
CA LEU A 35 1.81 8.46 24.85
C LEU A 35 1.50 8.30 23.36
N THR A 36 2.45 8.59 22.47
CA THR A 36 2.18 8.57 21.02
C THR A 36 2.51 7.20 20.38
N ILE A 37 3.58 6.53 20.81
CA ILE A 37 3.97 5.22 20.27
C ILE A 37 3.06 4.11 20.79
N ALA A 38 2.62 4.22 22.06
CA ALA A 38 1.68 3.27 22.65
C ALA A 38 0.31 3.29 21.95
N ASN A 39 -0.14 4.44 21.43
CA ASN A 39 -1.42 4.53 20.72
C ASN A 39 -1.36 3.98 19.29
N VAL A 40 -0.24 4.13 18.57
CA VAL A 40 -0.06 3.53 17.24
C VAL A 40 0.05 2.01 17.34
N ALA A 41 0.69 1.49 18.40
CA ALA A 41 0.75 0.04 18.67
C ALA A 41 -0.59 -0.51 19.20
N ARG A 42 -1.35 0.27 19.98
CA ARG A 42 -2.65 -0.16 20.54
C ARG A 42 -3.81 -0.14 19.55
N GLN A 43 -3.76 0.66 18.49
CA GLN A 43 -4.78 0.65 17.44
C GLN A 43 -4.84 -0.65 16.62
N SER A 44 -3.87 -1.56 16.79
CA SER A 44 -3.70 -2.72 15.92
C SER A 44 -4.39 -4.01 16.37
N TYR A 45 -4.98 -4.08 17.56
CA TYR A 45 -5.59 -5.33 18.06
C TYR A 45 -7.07 -5.51 17.69
N ASP A 46 -7.84 -4.42 17.56
CA ASP A 46 -9.29 -4.46 17.30
C ASP A 46 -9.67 -4.03 15.86
N ALA A 47 -8.70 -3.66 15.03
CA ALA A 47 -8.96 -3.28 13.65
C ALA A 47 -9.34 -4.53 12.84
N ILE A 48 -10.54 -4.50 12.25
CA ILE A 48 -11.01 -5.56 11.35
C ILE A 48 -10.28 -5.40 10.02
N TRP A 49 -9.29 -6.25 9.72
CA TRP A 49 -8.55 -6.21 8.47
C TRP A 49 -9.26 -7.01 7.35
N PRO A 50 -8.95 -6.77 6.06
CA PRO A 50 -9.38 -7.69 5.00
C PRO A 50 -8.82 -9.08 5.28
N ASP A 51 -9.64 -10.11 5.09
CA ASP A 51 -9.19 -11.50 5.16
C ASP A 51 -8.61 -11.98 3.82
N ASP A 52 -8.03 -13.19 3.83
CA ASP A 52 -7.41 -13.83 2.67
C ASP A 52 -8.38 -14.01 1.49
N GLU A 53 -9.65 -14.34 1.75
CA GLU A 53 -10.64 -14.57 0.70
C GLU A 53 -11.14 -13.26 0.09
N THR A 54 -11.36 -12.22 0.91
CA THR A 54 -11.65 -10.87 0.44
C THR A 54 -10.47 -10.34 -0.38
N ALA A 55 -9.24 -10.46 0.12
CA ALA A 55 -8.05 -10.02 -0.60
C ALA A 55 -7.88 -10.73 -1.94
N LYS A 56 -8.11 -12.05 -1.99
CA LYS A 56 -8.07 -12.83 -3.24
C LYS A 56 -9.14 -12.36 -4.22
N THR A 57 -10.38 -12.28 -3.77
CA THR A 57 -11.53 -11.93 -4.62
C THR A 57 -11.38 -10.52 -5.19
N GLU A 58 -10.98 -9.57 -4.35
CA GLU A 58 -10.79 -8.18 -4.73
C GLU A 58 -9.55 -7.97 -5.61
N LEU A 59 -8.48 -8.74 -5.42
CA LEU A 59 -7.32 -8.72 -6.32
C LEU A 59 -7.71 -9.14 -7.74
N PHE A 60 -8.43 -10.25 -7.87
CA PHE A 60 -8.92 -10.73 -9.16
C PHE A 60 -9.88 -9.73 -9.80
N ARG A 61 -10.76 -9.13 -9.01
CA ARG A 61 -11.71 -8.13 -9.49
C ARG A 61 -11.00 -6.86 -9.96
N LEU A 62 -10.07 -6.32 -9.17
CA LEU A 62 -9.34 -5.09 -9.50
C LEU A 62 -8.48 -5.29 -10.76
N ALA A 63 -7.80 -6.44 -10.87
CA ALA A 63 -6.97 -6.78 -12.02
C ALA A 63 -7.78 -7.29 -13.24
N ASN A 64 -9.10 -7.44 -13.09
CA ASN A 64 -10.01 -7.99 -14.10
C ASN A 64 -9.57 -9.39 -14.61
N TRP A 65 -9.09 -10.24 -13.71
CA TRP A 65 -8.69 -11.61 -14.01
C TRP A 65 -9.87 -12.59 -13.92
N ASN A 66 -9.82 -13.68 -14.69
CA ASN A 66 -10.86 -14.71 -14.66
C ASN A 66 -10.83 -15.51 -13.34
N TYR A 67 -11.64 -15.08 -12.38
CA TYR A 67 -11.76 -15.74 -11.08
C TYR A 67 -12.33 -17.17 -11.16
N ALA A 68 -13.30 -17.39 -12.05
CA ALA A 68 -13.93 -18.71 -12.19
C ALA A 68 -12.93 -19.77 -12.71
N GLY A 69 -12.03 -19.36 -13.62
CA GLY A 69 -11.02 -20.23 -14.20
C GLY A 69 -9.79 -20.43 -13.32
N TYR A 70 -9.34 -19.38 -12.64
CA TYR A 70 -8.03 -19.40 -11.97
C TYR A 70 -8.05 -19.02 -10.49
N GLY A 71 -9.14 -18.42 -9.98
CA GLY A 71 -9.22 -17.92 -8.62
C GLY A 71 -9.21 -19.03 -7.57
N ARG A 72 -9.86 -20.15 -7.84
CA ARG A 72 -9.95 -21.30 -6.92
C ARG A 72 -8.62 -22.04 -6.74
N SER A 73 -7.80 -22.07 -7.78
CA SER A 73 -6.47 -22.69 -7.79
C SER A 73 -5.36 -21.74 -7.34
N SER A 74 -5.67 -20.45 -7.19
CA SER A 74 -4.75 -19.44 -6.68
C SER A 74 -4.90 -19.29 -5.17
N LYS A 75 -3.80 -18.91 -4.50
CA LYS A 75 -3.77 -18.56 -3.08
C LYS A 75 -3.32 -17.12 -2.93
N VAL A 76 -4.07 -16.33 -2.17
CA VAL A 76 -3.67 -14.99 -1.74
C VAL A 76 -3.79 -14.94 -0.24
N SER A 77 -2.75 -14.45 0.44
CA SER A 77 -2.74 -14.30 1.90
C SER A 77 -2.34 -12.90 2.32
N VAL A 78 -3.06 -12.36 3.29
CA VAL A 78 -2.77 -11.08 3.92
C VAL A 78 -1.67 -11.30 4.95
N LEU A 79 -0.49 -10.73 4.73
CA LEU A 79 0.67 -10.93 5.60
C LEU A 79 0.67 -9.94 6.76
N ARG A 80 0.39 -8.68 6.47
CA ARG A 80 0.35 -7.59 7.45
C ARG A 80 -0.47 -6.44 6.90
N CYS A 81 -1.16 -5.73 7.78
CA CYS A 81 -1.89 -4.52 7.45
C CYS A 81 -1.51 -3.38 8.41
N THR A 82 -1.65 -2.16 7.93
CA THR A 82 -1.55 -0.94 8.72
C THR A 82 -2.64 0.02 8.28
N GLN A 83 -3.28 0.68 9.25
CA GLN A 83 -4.25 1.72 8.94
C GLN A 83 -3.49 2.96 8.47
N ILE A 84 -3.81 3.45 7.28
CA ILE A 84 -3.15 4.65 6.71
C ILE A 84 -4.04 5.89 6.81
N LYS A 85 -5.36 5.71 6.86
CA LYS A 85 -6.38 6.74 7.11
C LYS A 85 -7.62 6.11 7.74
N GLU A 86 -8.56 6.93 8.19
CA GLU A 86 -9.90 6.47 8.53
C GLU A 86 -10.48 5.63 7.37
N HIS A 87 -11.03 4.45 7.69
CA HIS A 87 -11.58 3.52 6.71
C HIS A 87 -10.63 3.08 5.58
N THR A 88 -9.30 3.21 5.75
CA THR A 88 -8.31 2.85 4.72
C THR A 88 -7.12 2.11 5.31
N ALA A 89 -6.83 0.92 4.77
CA ALA A 89 -5.73 0.06 5.18
C ALA A 89 -4.74 -0.15 4.03
N ALA A 90 -3.43 -0.08 4.32
CA ALA A 90 -2.40 -0.61 3.45
C ALA A 90 -2.00 -1.99 3.95
N CYS A 91 -2.00 -2.98 3.06
CA CYS A 91 -1.67 -4.35 3.37
C CYS A 91 -0.58 -4.88 2.45
N GLU A 92 0.25 -5.77 2.98
CA GLU A 92 1.18 -6.59 2.20
C GLU A 92 0.53 -7.95 1.98
N LEU A 93 0.46 -8.37 0.72
CA LEU A 93 -0.14 -9.64 0.32
C LEU A 93 0.94 -10.57 -0.24
N SER A 94 0.77 -11.86 -0.02
CA SER A 94 1.45 -12.94 -0.72
C SER A 94 0.50 -13.56 -1.73
N ALA A 95 0.84 -13.58 -3.00
CA ALA A 95 0.00 -14.12 -4.07
C ALA A 95 0.72 -15.25 -4.81
N SER A 96 0.22 -16.47 -4.67
CA SER A 96 0.58 -17.63 -5.47
C SER A 96 -0.53 -17.85 -6.49
N LEU A 97 -0.32 -17.33 -7.70
CA LEU A 97 -1.32 -17.36 -8.77
C LEU A 97 -1.14 -18.62 -9.61
N SER A 98 -2.23 -19.32 -9.92
CA SER A 98 -2.18 -20.65 -10.56
C SER A 98 -1.55 -20.70 -11.96
N TRP A 99 -1.41 -19.55 -12.64
CA TRP A 99 -0.70 -19.45 -13.93
C TRP A 99 0.75 -18.95 -13.78
N LEU A 100 1.21 -18.69 -12.56
CA LEU A 100 2.58 -18.31 -12.26
C LEU A 100 3.28 -19.42 -11.47
N ASN A 101 4.57 -19.62 -11.74
CA ASN A 101 5.36 -20.64 -11.06
C ASN A 101 5.93 -20.17 -9.71
N GLU A 102 5.55 -18.98 -9.27
CA GLU A 102 6.21 -18.28 -8.17
C GLU A 102 5.22 -17.41 -7.40
N THR A 103 5.52 -17.24 -6.12
CA THR A 103 4.77 -16.37 -5.22
C THR A 103 5.26 -14.94 -5.37
N ARG A 104 4.32 -14.00 -5.43
CA ARG A 104 4.59 -12.56 -5.52
C ARG A 104 4.19 -11.84 -4.25
N ILE A 105 4.99 -10.85 -3.86
CA ILE A 105 4.61 -9.89 -2.81
C ILE A 105 3.95 -8.69 -3.49
N ILE A 106 2.79 -8.31 -2.97
CA ILE A 106 1.97 -7.20 -3.50
C ILE A 106 1.73 -6.21 -2.37
N GLU A 107 1.96 -4.93 -2.66
CA GLU A 107 1.50 -3.84 -1.80
C GLU A 107 0.09 -3.46 -2.23
N ALA A 108 -0.86 -3.50 -1.31
CA ALA A 108 -2.29 -3.35 -1.56
C ALA A 108 -2.88 -2.24 -0.69
N VAL A 109 -3.83 -1.47 -1.23
CA VAL A 109 -4.61 -0.50 -0.47
C VAL A 109 -6.08 -0.88 -0.53
N PHE A 110 -6.67 -1.06 0.64
CA PHE A 110 -8.08 -1.35 0.84
C PHE A 110 -8.80 -0.17 1.48
N MET A 111 -10.06 0.03 1.08
CA MET A 111 -10.99 0.96 1.72
C MET A 111 -12.19 0.18 2.25
N GLU A 112 -12.71 0.59 3.40
CA GLU A 112 -13.91 -0.02 3.98
C GLU A 112 -15.13 0.26 3.09
N ALA A 113 -15.96 -0.75 2.88
CA ALA A 113 -17.13 -0.70 2.02
C ALA A 113 -18.29 -1.47 2.65
N ALA A 114 -19.27 -0.76 3.22
CA ALA A 114 -20.59 -1.26 3.60
C ALA A 114 -20.65 -2.63 4.31
N ASN A 115 -19.60 -3.00 5.09
CA ASN A 115 -19.37 -4.26 5.84
C ASN A 115 -18.28 -5.21 5.29
N ASP A 116 -17.51 -4.81 4.27
CA ASP A 116 -16.35 -5.57 3.78
C ASP A 116 -15.24 -4.59 3.36
N TRP A 117 -14.16 -5.11 2.77
CA TRP A 117 -13.04 -4.33 2.25
C TRP A 117 -13.01 -4.31 0.73
N ARG A 118 -12.76 -3.14 0.16
CA ARG A 118 -12.60 -2.92 -1.28
C ARG A 118 -11.15 -2.64 -1.62
N LEU A 119 -10.55 -3.47 -2.47
CA LEU A 119 -9.21 -3.20 -2.97
C LEU A 119 -9.26 -2.11 -4.05
N VAL A 120 -8.51 -1.04 -3.84
CA VAL A 120 -8.58 0.17 -4.69
C VAL A 120 -7.27 0.47 -5.40
N ALA A 121 -6.15 -0.06 -4.89
CA ALA A 121 -4.86 0.04 -5.55
C ALA A 121 -3.98 -1.16 -5.20
N VAL A 122 -3.14 -1.54 -6.16
CA VAL A 122 -2.11 -2.58 -5.99
C VAL A 122 -0.81 -2.16 -6.67
N LYS A 123 0.30 -2.62 -6.11
CA LYS A 123 1.62 -2.53 -6.72
C LYS A 123 2.35 -3.86 -6.53
N PHE A 124 2.75 -4.46 -7.63
CA PHE A 124 3.63 -5.63 -7.63
C PHE A 124 5.06 -5.16 -7.33
N ARG A 125 5.75 -5.89 -6.45
CA ARG A 125 7.18 -5.69 -6.22
C ARG A 125 8.02 -6.43 -7.25
#